data_AF-A0A3S0SDK1-F1
#
_entry.id   AF-A0A3S0SDK1-F1
#
_cell.length_a   1.000
_cell.length_b   1.000
_cell.length_c   1.000
_cell.angle_alpha   90.00
_cell.angle_beta   90.00
_cell.angle_gamma   90.00
#
_symmetry.space_group_name_H-M   'P 1'
#
loop_
_entity.id
_entity.type
_entity.pdbx_description
1 polymer ?
#
loop_
_entity_poly.entity_id
_entity_poly.type
_entity_poly.pdbx_seq_one_letter_code
_entity_poly.pdbx_strand_id
1 'polypeptide(L)'
;MKWIEDILIKNSDFQQLAGKKALINDYFNDKTIIIDATETPIQRPKKRQKQSYSGKKKKHTIKTQVIIEQETKKIIATSFSLGKKHDYALFKESKIPILKNTKLIVDSGYQGIQKITIMF
;
A
#
# COMPACT_ATOMS: atom_id res chain seq x y z
N MET A 1 17.88 -0.29 -4.70
CA MET A 1 16.54 -0.24 -5.32
C MET A 1 16.29 0.98 -6.20
N LYS A 2 17.04 2.09 -6.09
CA LYS A 2 16.86 3.30 -6.93
C LYS A 2 17.08 3.04 -8.43
N TRP A 3 18.08 2.21 -8.75
CA TRP A 3 18.44 1.86 -10.12
C TRP A 3 17.32 1.14 -10.90
N ILE A 4 16.53 0.28 -10.23
CA ILE A 4 15.43 -0.45 -10.88
C ILE A 4 14.30 0.51 -11.22
N GLU A 5 13.98 1.46 -10.33
CA GLU A 5 12.99 2.51 -10.59
C GLU A 5 13.42 3.38 -11.78
N ASP A 6 14.70 3.78 -11.83
CA ASP A 6 15.25 4.59 -12.92
C ASP A 6 15.22 3.87 -14.28
N ILE A 7 15.40 2.54 -14.30
CA ILE A 7 15.28 1.72 -15.50
C ILE A 7 13.82 1.63 -15.98
N LEU A 8 12.89 1.39 -15.05
CA LEU A 8 11.48 1.24 -15.39
C LEU A 8 10.88 2.56 -15.89
N ILE A 9 11.24 3.70 -15.30
CA ILE A 9 10.76 5.04 -15.72
C ILE A 9 11.20 5.38 -17.16
N LYS A 10 12.36 4.88 -17.60
CA LYS A 10 12.87 5.12 -18.96
C LYS A 10 12.18 4.29 -20.04
N ASN A 11 11.45 3.24 -19.67
CA ASN A 11 10.74 2.40 -20.63
C ASN A 11 9.37 3.01 -20.95
N SER A 12 9.07 3.21 -22.24
CA SER A 12 7.81 3.78 -22.75
C SER A 12 6.57 3.08 -22.24
N ASP A 13 6.64 1.76 -22.05
CA ASP A 13 5.52 0.93 -21.59
C ASP A 13 5.17 1.20 -20.13
N PHE A 14 6.11 1.80 -19.39
CA PHE A 14 6.01 2.14 -17.97
C PHE A 14 6.03 3.65 -17.74
N GLN A 15 5.91 4.49 -18.78
CA GLN A 15 5.87 5.96 -18.62
C GLN A 15 4.70 6.46 -17.76
N GLN A 16 3.66 5.64 -17.54
CA GLN A 16 2.60 5.93 -16.57
C GLN A 16 3.04 5.78 -15.11
N LEU A 17 4.16 5.09 -14.84
CA LEU A 17 4.79 5.04 -13.54
C LEU A 17 5.70 6.26 -13.42
N ALA A 18 5.09 7.44 -13.26
CA ALA A 18 5.81 8.56 -12.68
C ALA A 18 6.41 8.03 -11.36
N GLY A 19 7.73 7.83 -11.32
CA GLY A 19 8.40 7.24 -10.15
C GLY A 19 7.96 7.94 -8.88
N LYS A 20 8.07 7.30 -7.71
CA LYS A 20 7.53 7.80 -6.42
C LYS A 20 7.53 9.34 -6.34
N LYS A 21 8.64 10.01 -6.62
CA LYS A 21 8.74 11.49 -6.56
C LYS A 21 7.84 12.32 -7.49
N ALA A 22 7.45 11.83 -8.66
CA ALA A 22 6.69 12.61 -9.65
C ALA A 22 5.16 12.51 -9.51
N LEU A 23 4.63 11.50 -8.79
CA LEU A 23 3.19 11.35 -8.52
C LEU A 23 2.71 12.07 -7.25
N ILE A 24 3.63 12.54 -6.40
CA ILE A 24 3.37 12.64 -4.96
C ILE A 24 2.68 13.93 -4.50
N ASN A 25 2.75 15.04 -5.24
CA ASN A 25 2.24 16.31 -4.68
C ASN A 25 0.89 16.79 -5.23
N ASP A 26 0.46 16.39 -6.43
CA ASP A 26 -0.85 16.82 -6.98
C ASP A 26 -1.77 15.66 -7.39
N TYR A 27 -1.25 14.44 -7.60
CA TYR A 27 -2.10 13.35 -8.11
C TYR A 27 -3.28 13.07 -7.20
N PHE A 28 -3.08 13.12 -5.89
CA PHE A 28 -4.09 12.78 -4.91
C PHE A 28 -5.04 13.94 -4.57
N ASN A 29 -4.80 15.13 -5.12
CA ASN A 29 -5.65 16.29 -4.83
C ASN A 29 -7.04 16.09 -5.45
N ASP A 30 -8.09 16.39 -4.69
CA ASP A 30 -9.50 16.23 -5.08
C ASP A 30 -9.93 14.80 -5.49
N LYS A 31 -9.08 13.79 -5.24
CA LYS A 31 -9.38 12.39 -5.56
C LYS A 31 -9.94 11.62 -4.37
N THR A 32 -10.78 10.63 -4.69
CA THR A 32 -11.19 9.60 -3.73
C THR A 32 -10.30 8.37 -3.87
N ILE A 33 -9.62 8.02 -2.77
CA ILE A 33 -8.67 6.92 -2.69
C ILE A 33 -9.21 5.85 -1.75
N ILE A 34 -9.20 4.61 -2.23
CA ILE A 34 -9.57 3.43 -1.46
C ILE A 34 -8.29 2.72 -1.04
N ILE A 35 -8.16 2.40 0.25
CA ILE A 35 -7.06 1.59 0.78
C ILE A 35 -7.67 0.35 1.42
N ASP A 36 -7.24 -0.81 0.95
CA ASP A 36 -7.65 -2.08 1.51
C ASP A 36 -6.46 -3.04 1.64
N ALA A 37 -6.54 -3.97 2.58
CA ALA A 37 -5.55 -5.01 2.78
C ALA A 37 -6.18 -6.39 2.73
N THR A 38 -5.61 -7.26 1.90
CA THR A 38 -6.01 -8.65 1.78
C THR A 38 -4.90 -9.59 2.25
N GLU A 39 -5.29 -10.79 2.69
CA GLU A 39 -4.36 -11.84 3.09
C GLU A 39 -4.48 -13.05 2.16
N THR A 40 -3.39 -13.40 1.50
CA THR A 40 -3.31 -14.56 0.59
C THR A 40 -2.56 -15.70 1.28
N PRO A 41 -3.07 -16.94 1.28
CA PRO A 41 -2.36 -18.07 1.87
C PRO A 41 -1.05 -18.35 1.14
N ILE A 42 -0.03 -18.75 1.91
CA ILE A 42 1.26 -19.20 1.39
C ILE A 42 1.60 -20.58 1.94
N GLN A 43 2.55 -21.25 1.29
CA GLN A 43 3.15 -22.46 1.83
C GLN A 43 3.75 -22.18 3.22
N ARG A 44 3.51 -23.08 4.18
CA ARG A 44 4.05 -22.97 5.54
C ARG A 44 5.59 -22.87 5.46
N PRO A 45 6.20 -21.77 5.94
CA PRO A 45 7.65 -21.62 5.94
C PRO A 45 8.34 -22.66 6.84
N LYS A 46 9.55 -23.12 6.51
CA LYS A 46 10.31 -24.03 7.39
C LYS A 46 10.88 -23.32 8.63
N LYS A 47 11.23 -22.03 8.52
CA LYS A 47 11.79 -21.19 9.59
C LYS A 47 10.93 -19.95 9.82
N ARG A 48 10.96 -19.39 11.03
CA ARG A 48 10.27 -18.13 11.40
C ARG A 48 8.76 -18.10 11.09
N GLN A 49 8.09 -19.25 11.14
CA GLN A 49 6.66 -19.43 10.84
C GLN A 49 5.74 -18.40 11.52
N LYS A 50 6.03 -18.07 12.78
CA LYS A 50 5.27 -17.07 13.55
C LYS A 50 5.17 -15.70 12.86
N GLN A 51 6.08 -15.35 11.96
CA GLN A 51 6.07 -14.04 11.28
C GLN A 51 5.01 -13.95 10.18
N SER A 52 4.69 -15.06 9.50
CA SER A 52 3.64 -15.09 8.47
C SER A 52 2.34 -15.73 8.94
N TYR A 53 2.30 -16.28 10.15
CA TYR A 53 1.07 -16.84 10.71
C TYR A 53 0.07 -15.73 11.07
N SER A 54 -1.09 -15.75 10.41
CA SER A 54 -2.23 -14.88 10.72
C SER A 54 -3.14 -15.55 11.74
N GLY A 55 -3.31 -14.90 12.89
CA GLY A 55 -4.23 -15.38 13.93
C GLY A 55 -5.69 -15.36 13.49
N LYS A 56 -6.09 -14.34 12.73
CA LYS A 56 -7.47 -14.18 12.22
C LYS A 56 -7.82 -15.24 11.17
N LYS A 57 -6.92 -15.50 10.23
CA LYS A 57 -7.13 -16.50 9.16
C LYS A 57 -6.73 -17.93 9.56
N LYS A 58 -6.05 -18.09 10.72
CA LYS A 58 -5.49 -19.36 11.23
C LYS A 58 -4.56 -20.08 10.25
N LYS A 59 -3.87 -19.33 9.37
CA LYS A 59 -3.01 -19.85 8.29
C LYS A 59 -1.78 -18.97 8.10
N HIS A 60 -0.75 -19.47 7.41
CA HIS A 60 0.38 -18.64 6.99
C HIS A 60 -0.03 -17.84 5.76
N THR A 61 0.10 -16.52 5.83
CA THR A 61 -0.35 -15.60 4.78
C THR A 61 0.72 -14.57 4.45
N ILE A 62 0.63 -14.02 3.25
CA ILE A 62 1.18 -12.72 2.90
C ILE A 62 0.03 -11.73 2.95
N LYS A 63 0.31 -10.55 3.47
CA LYS A 63 -0.61 -9.43 3.50
C LYS A 63 -0.24 -8.45 2.40
N THR A 64 -1.22 -8.12 1.56
CA THR A 64 -1.07 -7.20 0.44
C THR A 64 -2.03 -6.04 0.65
N GLN A 65 -1.48 -4.84 0.81
CA GLN A 65 -2.23 -3.59 0.76
C GLN A 65 -2.29 -3.11 -0.68
N VAL A 66 -3.47 -2.68 -1.11
CA VAL A 66 -3.70 -2.09 -2.43
C VAL A 66 -4.31 -0.71 -2.23
N ILE A 67 -3.80 0.28 -2.98
CA ILE A 67 -4.33 1.64 -3.04
C ILE A 67 -4.90 1.86 -4.42
N ILE A 68 -6.16 2.25 -4.47
CA ILE A 68 -6.95 2.36 -5.71
C ILE A 68 -7.57 3.75 -5.79
N GLU A 69 -7.50 4.37 -6.97
CA GLU A 69 -8.32 5.55 -7.28
C GLU A 69 -9.75 5.11 -7.58
N GLN A 70 -10.73 5.65 -6.85
CA GLN A 70 -12.11 5.17 -6.95
C GLN A 70 -12.72 5.35 -8.34
N GLU A 71 -12.45 6.47 -9.01
CA GLU A 71 -13.09 6.82 -10.28
C GLU A 71 -12.52 5.98 -11.43
N THR A 72 -11.20 5.98 -11.58
CA THR A 72 -10.51 5.29 -12.69
C THR A 72 -10.33 3.79 -12.45
N LYS A 73 -10.54 3.32 -11.21
CA LYS A 73 -10.22 1.96 -10.73
C LYS A 73 -8.76 1.57 -10.91
N LYS A 74 -7.86 2.53 -11.16
CA LYS A 74 -6.44 2.26 -11.29
C LYS A 74 -5.82 1.91 -9.94
N ILE A 75 -4.98 0.88 -9.94
CA ILE A 75 -4.11 0.56 -8.83
C ILE A 75 -2.96 1.56 -8.84
N ILE A 76 -2.89 2.40 -7.82
CA ILE A 76 -1.88 3.44 -7.69
C ILE A 76 -0.61 2.85 -7.05
N ALA A 77 -0.80 2.04 -6.01
CA ALA A 77 0.30 1.47 -5.27
C ALA A 77 -0.11 0.14 -4.62
N THR A 78 0.89 -0.73 -4.46
CA THR A 78 0.78 -1.95 -3.66
C THR A 78 1.88 -1.99 -2.62
N SER A 79 1.61 -2.64 -1.50
CA SER A 79 2.60 -2.85 -0.43
C SER A 79 2.40 -4.22 0.19
N PHE A 80 3.49 -4.87 0.58
CA PHE A 80 3.47 -6.26 1.00
C PHE A 80 4.10 -6.43 2.36
N SER A 81 3.59 -7.39 3.14
CA SER A 81 4.21 -7.85 4.36
C SER A 81 3.83 -9.29 4.69
N LEU A 82 4.45 -9.85 5.72
CA LEU A 82 4.03 -11.15 6.26
C LEU A 82 2.71 -11.00 7.04
N GLY A 83 1.89 -12.05 7.00
CA GLY A 83 0.52 -12.07 7.50
C GLY A 83 0.29 -11.66 8.95
N LYS A 84 1.29 -11.74 9.83
CA LYS A 84 1.17 -11.30 11.24
C LYS A 84 0.94 -9.79 11.36
N LYS A 85 1.39 -9.00 10.39
CA LYS A 85 1.42 -7.54 10.51
C LYS A 85 0.02 -6.93 10.46
N HIS A 86 -0.21 -5.90 11.27
CA HIS A 86 -1.44 -5.10 11.20
C HIS A 86 -1.46 -4.19 9.97
N ASP A 87 -2.68 -3.96 9.44
CA ASP A 87 -2.91 -3.18 8.23
C ASP A 87 -2.37 -1.75 8.38
N TYR A 88 -2.68 -1.08 9.50
CA TYR A 88 -2.16 0.26 9.78
C TYR A 88 -0.62 0.36 9.91
N ALA A 89 0.04 -0.71 10.37
CA ALA A 89 1.50 -0.75 10.42
C ALA A 89 2.10 -0.91 9.02
N LEU A 90 1.49 -1.75 8.17
CA LEU A 90 1.85 -1.86 6.75
C LEU A 90 1.67 -0.52 6.04
N PHE A 91 0.57 0.18 6.29
CA PHE A 91 0.30 1.50 5.75
C PHE A 91 1.39 2.51 6.08
N LYS A 92 1.76 2.65 7.36
CA LYS A 92 2.83 3.55 7.79
C LYS A 92 4.16 3.28 7.10
N GLU A 93 4.49 2.01 6.91
CA GLU A 93 5.73 1.62 6.23
C GLU A 93 5.69 1.79 4.70
N SER A 94 4.49 1.79 4.10
CA SER A 94 4.33 2.07 2.67
C SER A 94 4.80 3.49 2.30
N LYS A 95 4.79 4.41 3.27
CA LYS A 95 5.21 5.82 3.12
C LYS A 95 4.56 6.51 1.92
N ILE A 96 3.29 6.18 1.69
CA ILE A 96 2.51 6.79 0.62
C ILE A 96 2.06 8.16 1.12
N PRO A 97 2.41 9.25 0.43
CA PRO A 97 2.01 10.59 0.83
C PRO A 97 0.55 10.78 0.46
N ILE A 98 -0.26 10.99 1.48
CA ILE A 98 -1.66 11.33 1.31
C ILE A 98 -1.80 12.80 1.67
N LEU A 99 -2.33 13.59 0.73
CA LEU A 99 -2.54 15.02 0.91
C LEU A 99 -3.78 15.27 1.79
N LYS A 100 -3.85 16.46 2.40
CA LYS A 100 -4.97 16.86 3.25
C LYS A 100 -6.33 16.87 2.52
N ASN A 101 -6.31 17.18 1.23
CA ASN A 101 -7.51 17.30 0.40
C ASN A 101 -7.93 15.98 -0.25
N THR A 102 -7.26 14.87 0.05
CA THR A 102 -7.61 13.56 -0.50
C THR A 102 -8.73 12.92 0.32
N LYS A 103 -9.82 12.50 -0.34
CA LYS A 103 -10.87 11.73 0.33
C LYS A 103 -10.43 10.28 0.47
N LEU A 104 -10.30 9.79 1.70
CA LEU A 104 -9.92 8.40 1.98
C LEU A 104 -11.12 7.53 2.34
N ILE A 105 -11.19 6.36 1.73
CA ILE A 105 -12.10 5.27 2.08
C ILE A 105 -11.24 4.10 2.55
N VAL A 106 -11.39 3.76 3.83
CA VAL A 106 -10.62 2.71 4.49
C VAL A 106 -11.51 1.92 5.44
N ASP A 107 -11.10 0.71 5.78
CA ASP A 107 -11.77 -0.07 6.82
C ASP A 107 -11.35 0.37 8.25
N SER A 108 -11.96 -0.23 9.27
CA SER A 108 -11.61 0.05 10.67
C SER A 108 -10.21 -0.41 11.07
N GLY A 109 -9.55 -1.26 10.28
CA GLY A 109 -8.17 -1.68 10.45
C GLY A 109 -7.16 -0.54 10.29
N TYR A 110 -7.58 0.60 9.74
CA TYR A 110 -6.79 1.82 9.59
C TYR A 110 -7.17 2.92 10.60
N GLN A 111 -7.80 2.57 11.72
CA GLN A 111 -8.16 3.55 12.75
C GLN A 111 -6.94 4.40 13.16
N GLY A 112 -7.10 5.72 13.09
CA GLY A 112 -6.04 6.69 13.37
C GLY A 112 -5.34 7.27 12.13
N ILE A 113 -5.66 6.81 10.92
CA ILE A 113 -5.08 7.34 9.67
C ILE A 113 -5.27 8.85 9.50
N GLN A 114 -6.40 9.40 9.98
CA GLN A 114 -6.69 10.84 9.96
C GLN A 114 -5.64 11.68 10.72
N LYS A 115 -4.94 11.08 11.71
CA LYS A 115 -3.87 11.76 12.45
C LYS A 115 -2.57 11.83 11.64
N ILE A 116 -2.40 10.99 10.63
CA ILE A 116 -1.21 10.97 9.74
C ILE A 116 -1.37 11.98 8.60
N THR A 117 -2.60 12.42 8.28
CA THR A 117 -2.91 13.40 7.22
C THR A 117 -2.27 14.79 7.44
N ILE A 118 -1.48 14.98 8.49
CA ILE A 118 -0.69 16.19 8.73
C ILE A 118 0.78 15.80 8.81
N MET A 119 1.53 15.98 7.73
CA MET A 119 2.97 16.28 7.68
C MET A 119 3.49 15.94 6.29
N PHE A 120 3.34 16.87 5.35
CA PHE A 120 4.38 17.29 4.39
C PHE A 120 4.02 18.71 3.92
#